data_AF-A0A6C0BML8-F1
#
_entry.id   AF-A0A6C0BML8-F1
#
_cell.length_a   1.000
_cell.length_b   1.000
_cell.length_c   1.000
_cell.angle_alpha   90.00
_cell.angle_beta   90.00
_cell.angle_gamma   90.00
#
_symmetry.space_group_name_H-M   'P 1'
#
loop_
_entity.id
_entity.type
_entity.pdbx_description
1 polymer ?
#
loop_
_entity_poly.entity_id
_entity_poly.type
_entity_poly.pdbx_seq_one_letter_code
_entity_poly.pdbx_strand_id
1 'polypeptide(L)'
;MRTPELCLTAIKSDHRAFKYVPIPSLTVESCLIALEKEPLLLESIPDFLRTPEICLAAVKAQPFVLRFLFPEQQTPEVCFAAIEQDVESLLYIWNPTPRLYLAAVMQSRRALEYI
;
A
#
# COMPACT_ATOMS: atom_id res chain seq x y z
N MET A 1 -15.85 20.62 -16.05
CA MET A 1 -14.82 19.55 -16.10
C MET A 1 -13.84 19.78 -14.97
N ARG A 2 -13.51 18.77 -14.18
CA ARG A 2 -12.34 18.80 -13.28
C ARG A 2 -11.17 18.25 -14.10
N THR A 3 -10.12 19.03 -14.34
CA THR A 3 -8.94 18.56 -15.07
C THR A 3 -8.01 17.80 -14.12
N PRO A 4 -7.14 16.89 -14.62
CA PRO A 4 -6.16 16.20 -13.79
C PRO A 4 -5.29 17.17 -12.96
N GLU A 5 -4.91 18.32 -13.52
CA GLU A 5 -4.07 19.32 -12.86
C GLU A 5 -4.80 19.98 -11.68
N LEU A 6 -6.10 20.29 -11.85
CA LEU A 6 -6.92 20.84 -10.79
C LEU A 6 -7.10 19.83 -9.64
N CYS A 7 -7.36 18.56 -9.99
CA CYS A 7 -7.48 17.48 -9.01
C CYS A 7 -6.19 17.26 -8.22
N LEU A 8 -5.05 17.26 -8.92
CA LEU A 8 -3.73 17.11 -8.30
C LEU A 8 -3.41 18.28 -7.35
N THR A 9 -3.71 19.51 -7.76
CA THR A 9 -3.52 20.71 -6.92
C THR A 9 -4.39 20.65 -5.66
N ALA A 10 -5.64 20.18 -5.80
CA ALA A 10 -6.54 20.00 -4.68
C ALA A 10 -6.02 18.94 -3.69
N ILE A 11 -5.56 17.78 -4.17
CA ILE A 11 -4.99 16.71 -3.34
C ILE A 11 -3.73 17.18 -2.61
N LYS A 12 -2.82 17.89 -3.32
CA LYS A 12 -1.60 18.46 -2.73
C LYS A 12 -1.91 19.43 -1.59
N SER A 13 -3.05 20.13 -1.65
CA SER A 13 -3.48 21.10 -0.65
C SER A 13 -4.24 20.44 0.52
N ASP A 14 -5.12 19.49 0.24
CA ASP A 14 -5.86 18.70 1.23
C ASP A 14 -6.07 17.28 0.69
N HIS A 15 -5.43 16.28 1.32
CA HIS A 15 -5.55 14.87 0.91
C HIS A 15 -7.01 14.39 0.92
N ARG A 16 -7.89 14.97 1.76
CA ARG A 16 -9.32 14.65 1.79
C ARG A 16 -10.05 15.07 0.52
N ALA A 17 -9.44 15.89 -0.34
CA ALA A 17 -9.96 16.18 -1.67
C ALA A 17 -9.98 14.94 -2.58
N PHE A 18 -9.15 13.93 -2.29
CA PHE A 18 -9.05 12.68 -3.06
C PHE A 18 -10.41 12.02 -3.25
N LYS A 19 -11.25 11.96 -2.20
CA LYS A 19 -12.60 11.36 -2.27
C LYS A 19 -13.58 12.06 -3.22
N TYR A 20 -13.24 13.26 -3.69
CA TYR A 20 -14.03 14.02 -4.64
C TYR A 20 -13.41 14.01 -6.05
N VAL A 21 -12.24 13.39 -6.26
CA VAL A 21 -11.64 13.28 -7.58
C VAL A 21 -12.42 12.24 -8.39
N PRO A 22 -12.95 12.60 -9.58
CA PRO A 22 -13.61 11.63 -10.44
C PRO A 22 -12.64 10.52 -10.86
N ILE A 23 -13.13 9.28 -10.93
CA ILE A 23 -12.32 8.11 -11.35
C ILE A 23 -11.55 8.37 -12.65
N PRO A 24 -12.13 8.98 -13.71
CA PRO A 24 -11.40 9.26 -14.95
C PRO A 24 -10.26 10.30 -14.82
N SER A 25 -10.22 11.04 -13.71
CA SER A 25 -9.20 12.05 -13.41
C SER A 25 -8.13 11.55 -12.45
N LEU A 26 -8.24 10.31 -11.95
CA LEU A 26 -7.24 9.70 -11.10
C LEU A 26 -6.01 9.31 -11.93
N THR A 27 -4.83 9.62 -11.38
CA THR A 27 -3.52 9.34 -11.96
C THR A 27 -2.64 8.66 -10.92
N VAL A 28 -1.61 7.94 -11.36
CA VAL A 28 -0.61 7.34 -10.45
C VAL A 28 -0.01 8.40 -9.52
N GLU A 29 0.37 9.58 -10.03
CA GLU A 29 0.90 10.67 -9.22
C GLU A 29 -0.09 11.11 -8.12
N SER A 30 -1.35 11.33 -8.47
CA SER A 30 -2.37 11.74 -7.50
C SER A 30 -2.60 10.69 -6.41
N CYS A 31 -2.55 9.40 -6.76
CA CYS A 31 -2.67 8.30 -5.82
C CYS A 31 -1.45 8.24 -4.89
N LEU A 32 -0.23 8.34 -5.42
CA LEU A 32 1.00 8.31 -4.61
C LEU A 32 1.03 9.45 -3.60
N ILE A 33 0.67 10.67 -4.00
CA ILE A 33 0.62 11.82 -3.10
C ILE A 33 -0.45 11.65 -2.02
N ALA A 34 -1.61 11.12 -2.38
CA ALA A 34 -2.67 10.84 -1.41
C ALA A 34 -2.22 9.79 -0.38
N LEU A 35 -1.58 8.70 -0.84
CA LEU A 35 -1.08 7.62 0.00
C LEU A 35 0.07 8.05 0.92
N GLU A 36 0.90 9.01 0.50
CA GLU A 36 1.95 9.57 1.35
C GLU A 36 1.36 10.22 2.62
N LYS A 37 0.14 10.78 2.54
CA LYS A 37 -0.53 11.44 3.67
C LYS A 37 -1.47 10.52 4.43
N GLU A 38 -2.19 9.64 3.71
CA GLU A 38 -3.16 8.72 4.29
C GLU A 38 -3.11 7.37 3.55
N PRO A 39 -2.28 6.42 4.01
CA PRO A 39 -2.10 5.11 3.34
C PRO A 39 -3.39 4.29 3.23
N LEU A 40 -4.33 4.48 4.15
CA LEU A 40 -5.65 3.83 4.13
C LEU A 40 -6.54 4.26 2.94
N LEU A 41 -6.20 5.36 2.25
CA LEU A 41 -6.88 5.75 1.01
C LEU A 41 -6.71 4.71 -0.10
N LEU A 42 -5.80 3.74 0.04
CA LEU A 42 -5.67 2.62 -0.88
C LEU A 42 -7.02 1.90 -1.08
N GLU A 43 -7.83 1.75 -0.03
CA GLU A 43 -9.16 1.13 -0.11
C GLU A 43 -10.12 1.92 -1.03
N SER A 44 -9.90 3.23 -1.18
CA SER A 44 -10.67 4.10 -2.07
C SER A 44 -10.11 4.18 -3.50
N ILE A 45 -8.91 3.64 -3.75
CA ILE A 45 -8.32 3.57 -5.09
C ILE A 45 -9.00 2.41 -5.85
N PRO A 46 -9.51 2.63 -7.08
CA PRO A 46 -10.05 1.57 -7.91
C PRO A 46 -9.01 0.47 -8.20
N ASP A 47 -9.44 -0.79 -8.22
CA ASP A 47 -8.54 -1.95 -8.33
C ASP A 47 -7.61 -1.88 -9.55
N PHE A 48 -8.10 -1.39 -10.69
CA PHE A 48 -7.32 -1.25 -11.92
C PHE A 48 -6.16 -0.23 -11.82
N LEU A 49 -6.16 0.65 -10.80
CA LEU A 49 -5.09 1.60 -10.51
C LEU A 49 -4.16 1.12 -9.38
N ARG A 50 -4.50 0.04 -8.67
CA ARG A 50 -3.67 -0.54 -7.60
C ARG A 50 -2.54 -1.38 -8.19
N THR A 51 -1.65 -0.72 -8.92
CA THR A 51 -0.44 -1.33 -9.48
C THR A 51 0.52 -1.74 -8.36
N PRO A 52 1.51 -2.62 -8.65
CA PRO A 52 2.55 -2.95 -7.66
C PRO A 52 3.28 -1.73 -7.09
N GLU A 53 3.47 -0.67 -7.89
CA GLU A 53 4.06 0.60 -7.45
C GLU A 53 3.20 1.29 -6.36
N ILE A 54 1.89 1.38 -6.59
CA ILE A 54 0.93 1.98 -5.66
C ILE A 54 0.83 1.15 -4.36
N CYS A 55 0.73 -0.17 -4.49
CA CYS A 55 0.68 -1.07 -3.34
C CYS A 55 1.96 -1.01 -2.51
N LEU A 56 3.13 -1.00 -3.17
CA LEU A 56 4.42 -0.87 -2.51
C LEU A 56 4.55 0.47 -1.79
N ALA A 57 4.14 1.57 -2.42
CA ALA A 57 4.14 2.89 -1.79
C ALA A 57 3.27 2.92 -0.53
N ALA A 58 2.06 2.35 -0.59
CA ALA A 58 1.15 2.29 0.54
C ALA A 58 1.72 1.45 1.70
N VAL A 59 2.29 0.27 1.40
CA VAL A 59 2.91 -0.60 2.40
C VAL A 59 4.18 0.01 3.01
N LYS A 60 4.99 0.72 2.21
CA LYS A 60 6.15 1.47 2.72
C LYS A 60 5.76 2.62 3.63
N ALA A 61 4.58 3.20 3.42
CA ALA A 61 4.07 4.25 4.30
C ALA A 61 3.44 3.67 5.57
N GLN A 62 2.73 2.54 5.46
CA GLN A 62 2.17 1.84 6.61
C GLN A 62 2.02 0.33 6.31
N PRO A 63 2.79 -0.56 6.97
CA PRO A 63 2.83 -1.98 6.62
C PRO A 63 1.49 -2.69 6.84
N PHE A 64 0.69 -2.24 7.81
CA PHE A 64 -0.66 -2.74 8.07
C PHE A 64 -1.59 -2.66 6.85
N VAL A 65 -1.33 -1.77 5.88
CA VAL A 65 -2.12 -1.67 4.64
C VAL A 65 -2.10 -2.97 3.84
N LEU A 66 -1.08 -3.82 4.03
CA LEU A 66 -0.99 -5.14 3.42
C LEU A 66 -2.27 -5.98 3.60
N ARG A 67 -2.98 -5.82 4.73
CA ARG A 67 -4.24 -6.53 5.01
C ARG A 67 -5.39 -6.21 4.05
N PHE A 68 -5.28 -5.11 3.30
CA PHE A 68 -6.27 -4.66 2.32
C PHE A 68 -5.87 -5.00 0.87
N LEU A 69 -4.71 -5.64 0.68
CA LEU A 69 -4.26 -6.09 -0.64
C LEU A 69 -4.87 -7.45 -0.99
N PHE A 70 -5.30 -7.58 -2.24
CA PHE A 70 -5.63 -8.88 -2.82
C PHE A 70 -4.36 -9.72 -3.03
N PRO A 71 -4.46 -11.07 -3.09
CA PRO A 71 -3.31 -11.94 -3.27
C PRO A 71 -2.44 -11.59 -4.48
N GLU A 72 -3.04 -11.12 -5.58
CA GLU A 72 -2.33 -10.74 -6.81
C GLU A 72 -1.51 -9.45 -6.67
N GLN A 73 -1.82 -8.64 -5.66
CA GLN A 73 -1.12 -7.38 -5.33
C GLN A 73 0.03 -7.59 -4.33
N GLN A 74 0.07 -8.75 -3.66
CA GLN A 74 1.11 -9.11 -2.71
C GLN A 74 2.36 -9.65 -3.43
N THR A 75 2.99 -8.80 -4.24
CA THR A 75 4.25 -9.17 -4.91
C THR A 75 5.36 -9.43 -3.87
N PRO A 76 6.43 -10.17 -4.22
CA PRO A 76 7.55 -10.38 -3.31
C PRO A 76 8.07 -9.07 -2.70
N GLU A 77 8.22 -8.03 -3.51
CA GLU A 77 8.71 -6.71 -3.08
C GLU A 77 7.79 -6.06 -2.04
N VAL A 78 6.47 -6.15 -2.24
CA VAL A 78 5.47 -5.61 -1.31
C VAL A 78 5.52 -6.37 0.02
N CYS A 79 5.55 -7.71 -0.04
CA CYS A 79 5.60 -8.56 1.15
C CYS A 79 6.90 -8.34 1.95
N PHE A 80 8.05 -8.27 1.28
CA PHE A 80 9.32 -7.99 1.96
C PHE A 80 9.33 -6.60 2.59
N ALA A 81 8.83 -5.57 1.89
CA ALA A 81 8.75 -4.22 2.44
C ALA A 81 7.84 -4.12 3.68
N ALA A 82 6.80 -4.95 3.76
CA ALA A 82 5.96 -5.03 4.95
C ALA A 82 6.69 -5.70 6.12
N ILE A 83 7.32 -6.85 5.88
CA ILE A 83 8.09 -7.58 6.89
C ILE A 83 9.23 -6.70 7.42
N GLU A 84 10.02 -6.06 6.56
CA GLU A 84 11.13 -5.18 6.95
C GLU A 84 10.72 -4.07 7.95
N GLN A 85 9.46 -3.68 7.98
CA GLN A 85 8.92 -2.70 8.93
C GLN A 85 8.26 -3.35 10.15
N ASP A 86 7.50 -4.42 9.94
CA ASP A 86 6.75 -5.10 11.00
C ASP A 86 6.58 -6.60 10.71
N VAL A 87 7.20 -7.44 11.54
CA VAL A 87 7.09 -8.91 11.45
C VAL A 87 5.65 -9.40 11.57
N GLU A 88 4.77 -8.67 12.26
CA GLU A 88 3.35 -9.04 12.40
C GLU A 88 2.62 -9.00 11.04
N SER A 89 3.18 -8.29 10.04
CA SER A 89 2.68 -8.29 8.66
C SER A 89 2.63 -9.68 8.04
N LEU A 90 3.41 -10.64 8.55
CA LEU A 90 3.38 -12.04 8.13
C LEU A 90 1.98 -12.65 8.23
N LEU A 91 1.17 -12.21 9.21
CA LEU A 91 -0.22 -12.64 9.41
C LEU A 91 -1.15 -12.26 8.25
N TYR A 92 -0.77 -11.27 7.44
CA TYR A 92 -1.58 -10.75 6.34
C TYR A 92 -1.08 -11.20 4.96
N ILE A 93 0.00 -11.98 4.90
CA ILE A 93 0.53 -12.53 3.65
C ILE A 93 -0.23 -13.81 3.30
N TRP A 94 -0.83 -13.86 2.11
CA TRP A 94 -1.67 -15.00 1.69
C TRP A 94 -0.87 -16.28 1.47
N ASN A 95 0.31 -16.17 0.86
CA ASN A 95 1.18 -17.31 0.54
C ASN A 95 2.65 -17.00 0.89
N PRO A 96 3.00 -16.94 2.18
CA PRO A 96 4.35 -16.60 2.62
C PRO A 96 5.36 -17.66 2.16
N THR A 97 6.47 -17.20 1.61
CA THR A 97 7.55 -18.07 1.16
C THR A 97 8.52 -18.39 2.30
N PRO A 98 9.31 -19.48 2.22
CA PRO A 98 10.39 -19.74 3.17
C PRO A 98 11.35 -18.56 3.37
N ARG A 99 11.55 -17.74 2.32
CA ARG A 99 12.41 -16.54 2.40
C ARG A 99 11.78 -15.43 3.24
N LEU A 100 10.45 -15.27 3.22
CA LEU A 100 9.74 -14.31 4.06
C LEU A 100 9.78 -14.73 5.54
N TYR A 101 9.59 -16.03 5.81
CA TYR A 101 9.76 -16.57 7.16
C TYR A 101 11.17 -16.34 7.70
N LEU A 102 12.19 -16.63 6.88
CA LEU A 102 13.58 -16.37 7.26
C LEU A 102 13.82 -14.88 7.53
N ALA A 103 13.33 -13.98 6.67
CA ALA A 103 13.46 -12.55 6.86
C ALA A 103 12.81 -12.08 8.18
N ALA A 104 11.60 -12.57 8.50
CA ALA A 104 10.91 -12.22 9.73
C ALA A 104 11.67 -12.71 10.98
N VAL A 105 12.17 -13.95 10.97
CA VAL A 105 12.97 -14.51 12.09
C VAL A 105 14.29 -13.76 12.28
N MET A 106 14.94 -13.36 11.18
CA MET A 106 16.17 -12.57 11.24
C MET A 106 15.94 -11.17 11.82
N GLN A 107 14.75 -10.59 11.61
CA GLN A 107 14.40 -9.26 12.11
C GLN A 107 13.96 -9.29 13.58
N SER A 108 13.15 -10.28 14.00
CA SER A 108 12.67 -10.37 15.37
C SER A 108 12.42 -11.81 15.81
N ARG A 109 12.89 -12.15 17.02
CA ARG A 109 12.58 -13.45 17.65
C ARG A 109 11.07 -13.67 17.85
N ARG A 110 10.28 -12.59 17.96
CA ARG A 110 8.80 -12.65 18.04
C ARG A 110 8.18 -13.22 16.77
N ALA A 111 8.88 -13.19 15.63
CA ALA A 111 8.40 -13.79 14.39
C ALA A 111 8.09 -15.29 14.54
N LEU A 112 8.75 -15.99 15.46
CA LEU A 112 8.48 -17.41 15.74
C LEU A 112 7.05 -17.66 16.29
N GLU A 113 6.35 -16.63 16.76
CA GLU A 113 4.94 -16.73 17.18
C GLU A 113 3.98 -16.81 15.98
N TYR A 114 4.45 -16.50 14.77
CA TYR A 114 3.66 -16.35 13.54
C TYR A 114 4.04 -17.36 12.44
N ILE A 115 4.83 -18.39 12.77
CA ILE A 115 5.34 -19.41 11.84
C ILE A 115 4.84 -20.80 12.25
#